data_AF-A0A7C1GY66-F1
#
_entry.id   AF-A0A7C1GY66-F1
#
_cell.length_a   1.000
_cell.length_b   1.000
_cell.length_c   1.000
_cell.angle_alpha   90.00
_cell.angle_beta   90.00
_cell.angle_gamma   90.00
#
_symmetry.space_group_name_H-M   'P 1'
#
loop_
_entity.id
_entity.type
_entity.pdbx_description
1 polymer ?
#
loop_
_entity_poly.entity_id
_entity_poly.type
_entity_poly.pdbx_seq_one_letter_code
_entity_poly.pdbx_strand_id
1 'polypeptide(L)'
;MTSMQAAVNRGSTYTIYISAGFMSSSYTEYWAIWIDYNQNGIFEDFEKVVSGSSSSSGILYANITIPNTATLGVTRMRVSMKYNAAPTACETFSYGEVEDYSVNITSSSSAPSTENPFAEKFGNEKVDIFSIYPNPATEKLNVVLNGIEGEVSARIYDMRGAVVKFQMLTDRNNTIEINDLAPGVYMISIDDEKQPITKQLIKK
;
A
#
# COMPACT_ATOMS: atom_id res chain seq x y z
N MET A 1 0.39 1.42 27.14
CA MET A 1 1.60 2.14 26.74
C MET A 1 2.79 1.29 27.14
N THR A 2 3.66 0.97 26.18
CA THR A 2 4.88 0.20 26.43
C THR A 2 5.91 1.07 27.14
N SER A 3 6.93 0.46 27.76
CA SER A 3 8.07 1.18 28.35
C SER A 3 9.09 1.65 27.30
N MET A 4 8.86 1.35 26.02
CA MET A 4 9.76 1.67 24.93
C MET A 4 9.56 3.13 24.51
N GLN A 5 10.68 3.84 24.36
CA GLN A 5 10.72 5.23 23.95
C GLN A 5 11.71 5.42 22.80
N ALA A 6 11.30 6.18 21.79
CA ALA A 6 12.19 6.66 20.72
C ALA A 6 12.44 8.17 20.89
N ALA A 7 13.67 8.62 20.62
CA ALA A 7 13.99 10.04 20.50
C ALA A 7 14.03 10.44 19.02
N VAL A 8 13.24 11.43 18.64
CA VAL A 8 13.11 11.89 17.26
C VAL A 8 13.23 13.40 17.16
N ASN A 9 13.72 13.88 16.03
CA ASN A 9 13.95 15.30 15.78
C ASN A 9 12.95 15.85 14.78
N ARG A 10 12.45 17.06 15.05
CA ARG A 10 11.68 17.84 14.06
C ARG A 10 12.43 17.99 12.74
N GLY A 11 11.69 17.92 11.64
CA GLY A 11 12.20 18.11 10.28
C GLY A 11 12.95 16.90 9.72
N SER A 12 13.08 15.83 10.50
CA SER A 12 13.78 14.62 10.10
C SER A 12 12.84 13.51 9.67
N THR A 13 13.34 12.64 8.81
CA THR A 13 12.68 11.39 8.40
C THR A 13 13.36 10.21 9.08
N TYR A 14 12.56 9.29 9.59
CA TYR A 14 12.99 8.05 10.24
C TYR A 14 12.37 6.85 9.52
N THR A 15 13.11 5.74 9.50
CA THR A 15 12.59 4.46 9.00
C THR A 15 12.01 3.69 10.18
N ILE A 16 10.74 3.28 10.07
CA ILE A 16 10.10 2.35 11.00
C ILE A 16 10.07 0.96 10.38
N TYR A 17 10.29 -0.07 11.21
CA TYR A 17 10.21 -1.46 10.82
C TYR A 17 9.05 -2.14 11.56
N ILE A 18 8.22 -2.88 10.84
CA ILE A 18 7.07 -3.63 11.35
C ILE A 18 7.04 -5.03 10.73
N SER A 19 6.44 -5.99 11.41
CA SER A 19 6.28 -7.35 10.88
C SER A 19 5.06 -8.01 11.50
N ALA A 20 4.31 -8.77 10.70
CA ALA A 20 3.21 -9.59 11.20
C ALA A 20 3.69 -11.04 11.46
N GLY A 21 3.26 -11.61 12.57
CA GLY A 21 3.44 -13.03 12.86
C GLY A 21 2.18 -13.83 12.49
N PHE A 22 2.32 -14.92 11.73
CA PHE A 22 1.21 -15.79 11.36
C PHE A 22 1.43 -17.21 11.89
N MET A 23 0.39 -17.83 12.46
CA MET A 23 0.49 -19.20 12.99
C MET A 23 0.53 -20.28 11.90
N SER A 24 -0.11 -20.06 10.75
CA SER A 24 -0.18 -21.05 9.67
C SER A 24 0.06 -20.42 8.29
N SER A 25 -0.99 -19.90 7.66
CA SER A 25 -0.91 -19.15 6.41
C SER A 25 -0.86 -17.66 6.70
N SER A 26 -0.10 -16.92 5.90
CA SER A 26 -0.22 -15.47 5.90
C SER A 26 -1.53 -15.03 5.24
N TYR A 27 -2.04 -13.91 5.69
CA TYR A 27 -3.21 -13.24 5.15
C TYR A 27 -2.97 -11.74 5.21
N THR A 28 -3.74 -10.99 4.44
CA THR A 28 -3.56 -9.54 4.37
C THR A 28 -3.98 -8.89 5.69
N GLU A 29 -3.00 -8.25 6.32
CA GLU A 29 -3.19 -7.41 7.49
C GLU A 29 -3.08 -5.95 7.11
N TYR A 30 -3.95 -5.12 7.69
CA TYR A 30 -3.99 -3.69 7.44
C TYR A 30 -3.39 -2.97 8.64
N TRP A 31 -2.44 -2.07 8.37
CA TRP A 31 -1.75 -1.29 9.39
C TRP A 31 -2.08 0.19 9.26
N ALA A 32 -2.13 0.85 10.40
CA ALA A 32 -2.11 2.29 10.49
C ALA A 32 -1.29 2.73 11.70
N ILE A 33 -0.47 3.77 11.51
CA ILE A 33 0.41 4.32 12.53
C ILE A 33 0.15 5.81 12.64
N TRP A 34 0.00 6.29 13.88
CA TRP A 34 -0.21 7.71 14.20
C TRP A 34 0.82 8.19 15.20
N ILE A 35 1.18 9.47 15.14
CA ILE A 35 1.96 10.16 16.17
C ILE A 35 1.19 11.42 16.55
N ASP A 36 0.82 11.55 17.83
CA ASP A 36 0.09 12.71 18.38
C ASP A 36 1.04 13.92 18.41
N TYR A 37 1.20 14.58 17.26
CA TYR A 37 2.17 15.64 17.06
C TYR A 37 1.78 16.91 17.78
N ASN A 38 0.49 17.13 18.04
CA ASN A 38 0.00 18.31 18.74
C ASN A 38 -0.08 18.12 20.27
N GLN A 39 0.06 16.88 20.77
CA GLN A 39 -0.04 16.48 22.18
C GLN A 39 -1.43 16.73 22.79
N ASN A 40 -2.49 16.56 22.01
CA ASN A 40 -3.86 16.78 22.49
C ASN A 40 -4.54 15.48 23.01
N GLY A 41 -3.86 14.34 22.90
CA GLY A 41 -4.33 13.04 23.38
C GLY A 41 -5.26 12.30 22.42
N ILE A 42 -5.57 12.88 21.26
CA ILE A 42 -6.39 12.34 20.18
C ILE A 42 -5.46 12.09 18.98
N PHE A 43 -5.77 11.06 18.18
CA PHE A 43 -5.06 10.83 16.93
C PHE A 43 -5.93 11.28 15.76
N GLU A 44 -5.55 12.38 15.12
CA GLU A 44 -6.26 12.88 13.94
C GLU A 44 -5.79 12.23 12.64
N ASP A 45 -6.56 12.42 11.56
CA ASP A 45 -6.20 11.85 10.26
C ASP A 45 -4.89 12.45 9.70
N PHE A 46 -4.61 13.73 9.96
CA PHE A 46 -3.35 14.38 9.57
C PHE A 46 -2.13 13.89 10.37
N GLU A 47 -2.35 13.18 11.48
CA GLU A 47 -1.32 12.60 12.34
C GLU A 47 -1.00 11.15 11.96
N LYS A 48 -1.74 10.59 10.99
CA LYS A 48 -1.48 9.26 10.43
C LYS A 48 -0.24 9.31 9.56
N VAL A 49 0.83 8.66 10.02
CA VAL A 49 2.15 8.66 9.38
C VAL A 49 2.38 7.45 8.48
N VAL A 50 1.67 6.35 8.71
CA VAL A 50 1.69 5.14 7.88
C VAL A 50 0.28 4.60 7.75
N SER A 51 -0.10 4.16 6.55
CA SER A 51 -1.30 3.37 6.29
C SER A 51 -1.09 2.47 5.09
N GLY A 52 -1.59 1.24 5.16
CA GLY A 52 -1.49 0.27 4.07
C GLY A 52 -1.79 -1.13 4.54
N SER A 53 -1.50 -2.11 3.69
CA SER A 53 -1.69 -3.52 3.99
C SER A 53 -0.50 -4.35 3.52
N SER A 54 -0.33 -5.53 4.13
CA SER A 54 0.59 -6.55 3.65
C SER A 54 0.15 -7.94 4.10
N SER A 55 0.33 -8.93 3.23
CA SER A 55 0.28 -10.35 3.56
C SER A 55 1.66 -10.96 3.81
N SER A 56 2.70 -10.14 3.92
CA SER A 56 4.09 -10.59 4.16
C SER A 56 4.32 -10.86 5.64
N SER A 57 5.00 -11.97 5.93
CA SER A 57 5.54 -12.29 7.27
C SER A 57 6.96 -11.75 7.48
N GLY A 58 7.52 -11.07 6.48
CA GLY A 58 8.84 -10.46 6.55
C GLY A 58 8.87 -9.17 7.37
N ILE A 59 10.07 -8.63 7.54
CA ILE A 59 10.24 -7.28 8.09
C ILE A 59 9.88 -6.29 6.98
N LEU A 60 8.92 -5.43 7.26
CA LEU A 60 8.46 -4.36 6.39
C LEU A 60 8.97 -3.02 6.90
N TYR A 61 9.28 -2.08 6.02
CA TYR A 61 9.71 -0.73 6.40
C TYR A 61 8.81 0.37 5.84
N ALA A 62 8.64 1.44 6.60
CA ALA A 62 8.02 2.68 6.13
C ALA A 62 8.85 3.90 6.59
N ASN A 63 8.77 5.00 5.85
CA ASN A 63 9.44 6.23 6.23
C ASN A 63 8.43 7.18 6.87
N ILE A 64 8.71 7.63 8.09
CA ILE A 64 7.91 8.59 8.84
C ILE A 64 8.66 9.91 8.92
N THR A 65 7.98 11.03 8.69
CA THR A 65 8.58 12.37 8.80
C THR A 65 7.99 13.10 9.99
N ILE A 66 8.86 13.64 10.85
CA ILE A 66 8.47 14.46 11.99
C ILE A 66 8.33 15.90 11.52
N PRO A 67 7.13 16.51 11.53
CA PRO A 67 6.96 17.85 11.00
C PRO A 67 7.64 18.90 11.90
N ASN A 68 8.09 20.00 11.30
CA ASN A 68 8.70 21.11 12.05
C ASN A 68 7.74 21.77 13.06
N THR A 69 6.44 21.52 12.92
CA THR A 69 5.37 22.02 13.77
C THR A 69 5.04 21.10 14.96
N ALA A 70 5.56 19.87 15.03
CA ALA A 70 5.20 18.90 16.08
C ALA A 70 5.65 19.36 17.48
N THR A 71 4.77 19.47 18.47
CA THR A 71 5.08 19.92 19.84
C THR A 71 6.26 19.14 20.45
N LEU A 72 7.22 19.85 21.05
CA LEU A 72 8.39 19.24 21.69
C LEU A 72 7.99 18.48 22.96
N GLY A 73 8.76 17.45 23.30
CA GLY A 73 8.54 16.61 24.47
C GLY A 73 7.97 15.24 24.14
N VAL A 74 7.55 14.53 25.19
CA VAL A 74 7.04 13.15 25.06
C VAL A 74 5.59 13.18 24.59
N THR A 75 5.33 12.48 23.49
CA THR A 75 3.99 12.21 22.97
C THR A 75 3.79 10.71 22.73
N ARG A 76 2.58 10.33 22.33
CA ARG A 76 2.20 8.94 22.03
C ARG A 76 2.29 8.67 20.53
N MET A 77 2.85 7.51 20.19
CA MET A 77 2.69 6.89 18.87
C MET A 77 1.78 5.66 19.05
N ARG A 78 0.86 5.45 18.11
CA ARG A 78 0.03 4.24 18.05
C ARG A 78 0.33 3.47 16.80
N VAL A 79 0.56 2.19 16.94
CA VAL A 79 0.62 1.21 15.87
C VAL A 79 -0.62 0.35 16.00
N SER A 80 -1.46 0.30 14.97
CA SER A 80 -2.66 -0.52 14.94
C SER A 80 -2.60 -1.41 13.73
N MET A 81 -2.93 -2.69 13.91
CA MET A 81 -3.03 -3.68 12.86
C MET A 81 -4.34 -4.45 13.04
N LYS A 82 -5.06 -4.69 11.94
CA LYS A 82 -6.23 -5.56 11.97
C LYS A 82 -6.49 -6.27 10.65
N TYR A 83 -7.25 -7.35 10.78
CA TYR A 83 -7.69 -8.14 9.65
C TYR A 83 -8.79 -7.41 8.85
N ASN A 84 -8.73 -7.53 7.53
CA ASN A 84 -9.83 -7.27 6.59
C ASN A 84 -10.28 -5.80 6.40
N ALA A 85 -9.68 -4.82 7.07
CA ALA A 85 -9.94 -3.40 6.79
C ALA A 85 -8.86 -2.49 7.39
N ALA A 86 -8.71 -1.28 6.85
CA ALA A 86 -7.84 -0.26 7.45
C ALA A 86 -8.25 0.09 8.89
N PRO A 87 -7.32 0.11 9.86
CA PRO A 87 -7.63 0.55 11.21
C PRO A 87 -7.91 2.06 11.28
N THR A 88 -8.83 2.43 12.15
CA THR A 88 -9.06 3.79 12.64
C THR A 88 -8.42 3.95 14.02
N ALA A 89 -8.17 5.19 14.43
CA ALA A 89 -7.47 5.44 15.68
C ALA A 89 -8.24 4.97 16.93
N CYS A 90 -9.57 4.95 16.87
CA CYS A 90 -10.47 4.67 17.99
C CYS A 90 -11.56 3.70 17.55
N GLU A 91 -11.24 2.40 17.54
CA GLU A 91 -12.21 1.35 17.28
C GLU A 91 -11.94 0.09 18.11
N THR A 92 -12.83 -0.88 17.97
CA THR A 92 -12.69 -2.24 18.50
C THR A 92 -12.84 -3.22 17.36
N PHE A 93 -11.95 -4.22 17.27
CA PHE A 93 -11.98 -5.27 16.26
C PHE A 93 -11.80 -6.64 16.91
N SER A 94 -12.24 -7.69 16.21
CA SER A 94 -12.14 -9.08 16.68
C SER A 94 -10.75 -9.68 16.49
N TYR A 95 -10.02 -9.25 15.46
CA TYR A 95 -8.72 -9.79 15.09
C TYR A 95 -7.77 -8.64 14.71
N GLY A 96 -6.71 -8.49 15.50
CA GLY A 96 -5.72 -7.44 15.33
C GLY A 96 -5.02 -7.11 16.65
N GLU A 97 -4.18 -6.09 16.62
CA GLU A 97 -3.43 -5.58 17.76
C GLU A 97 -3.33 -4.05 17.75
N VAL A 98 -3.25 -3.46 18.94
CA VAL A 98 -2.96 -2.04 19.12
C VAL A 98 -1.82 -1.91 20.12
N GLU A 99 -0.76 -1.23 19.71
CA GLU A 99 0.39 -0.94 20.54
C GLU A 99 0.64 0.56 20.63
N ASP A 100 0.73 1.06 21.86
CA ASP A 100 1.02 2.47 22.14
C ASP A 100 2.45 2.62 22.67
N TYR A 101 3.25 3.42 21.98
CA TYR A 101 4.66 3.72 22.29
C TYR A 101 4.84 5.19 22.70
N SER A 102 5.93 5.47 23.43
CA SER A 102 6.32 6.85 23.73
C SER A 102 7.32 7.37 22.69
N VAL A 103 7.14 8.61 22.23
CA VAL A 103 8.06 9.29 21.31
C VAL A 103 8.45 10.63 21.92
N ASN A 104 9.74 10.85 22.17
CA ASN A 104 10.27 12.11 22.65
C ASN A 104 10.74 12.97 21.45
N ILE A 105 9.99 14.03 21.16
CA ILE A 105 10.26 14.95 20.05
C ILE A 105 11.18 16.06 20.55
N THR A 106 12.39 16.13 20.00
CA THR A 106 13.39 17.14 20.29
C THR A 106 13.57 18.13 19.14
N SER A 107 14.18 19.28 19.46
CA SER A 107 14.60 20.25 18.44
C SER A 107 15.61 19.62 17.49
N SER A 108 15.70 20.15 16.26
CA SER A 108 16.52 19.63 15.17
C SER A 108 17.94 19.25 15.61
N SER A 109 18.21 17.95 15.61
CA SER A 109 19.53 17.38 15.44
C SER A 109 19.42 16.34 14.31
N SER A 110 20.49 16.16 13.54
CA SER A 110 20.53 15.21 12.42
C SER A 110 19.98 13.84 12.84
N ALA A 111 18.99 13.31 12.12
CA ALA A 111 18.48 11.97 12.41
C ALA A 111 19.49 10.90 12.02
N PRO A 112 19.74 9.91 12.88
CA PRO A 112 20.43 8.69 12.47
C PRO A 112 19.49 7.86 11.58
N SER A 113 20.00 7.40 10.43
CA SER A 113 19.34 6.40 9.58
C SER A 113 19.97 5.02 9.84
N THR A 114 19.17 4.07 10.28
CA THR A 114 19.55 2.64 10.35
C THR A 114 18.88 1.90 9.21
N GLU A 115 19.67 1.53 8.20
CA GLU A 115 19.22 0.71 7.06
C GLU A 115 19.23 -0.77 7.45
N ASN A 116 18.14 -1.49 7.18
CA ASN A 116 18.08 -2.94 7.25
C ASN A 116 17.97 -3.49 5.81
N PRO A 117 19.03 -4.11 5.26
CA PRO A 117 19.05 -4.58 3.88
C PRO A 117 18.09 -5.77 3.64
N PHE A 118 17.53 -6.37 4.69
CA PHE A 118 16.58 -7.48 4.62
C PHE A 118 15.11 -7.05 4.76
N ALA A 119 14.83 -5.75 4.90
CA ALA A 119 13.47 -5.25 5.01
C ALA A 119 12.86 -4.97 3.63
N GLU A 120 11.60 -5.38 3.43
CA GLU A 120 10.82 -5.02 2.24
C GLU A 120 10.00 -3.75 2.49
N LYS A 121 9.65 -2.99 1.46
CA LYS A 121 8.86 -1.77 1.64
C LYS A 121 7.44 -2.13 2.11
N PHE A 122 6.92 -1.48 3.13
CA PHE A 122 5.53 -1.62 3.56
C PHE A 122 4.57 -1.12 2.46
N GLY A 123 3.41 -1.77 2.32
CA GLY A 123 2.50 -1.52 1.20
C GLY A 123 3.04 -2.02 -0.14
N ASN A 124 3.95 -3.00 -0.13
CA ASN A 124 4.44 -3.68 -1.33
C ASN A 124 3.46 -4.71 -1.91
N GLU A 125 2.22 -4.78 -1.41
CA GLU A 125 1.22 -5.63 -2.03
C GLU A 125 1.13 -5.26 -3.50
N LYS A 126 1.38 -6.24 -4.38
CA LYS A 126 0.96 -6.12 -5.78
C LYS A 126 -0.54 -5.92 -5.71
N VAL A 127 -0.99 -4.69 -5.85
CA VAL A 127 -2.41 -4.38 -5.89
C VAL A 127 -2.91 -5.03 -7.17
N ASP A 128 -3.48 -6.23 -7.05
CA ASP A 128 -4.02 -6.96 -8.18
C ASP A 128 -5.38 -6.36 -8.53
N ILE A 129 -5.37 -5.08 -8.92
CA ILE A 129 -6.59 -4.29 -9.16
C ILE A 129 -7.37 -4.80 -10.37
N PHE A 130 -6.75 -5.68 -11.17
CA PHE A 130 -7.44 -6.37 -12.25
C PHE A 130 -6.75 -7.68 -12.63
N SER A 131 -7.53 -8.71 -12.93
CA SER A 131 -7.03 -9.96 -13.50
C SER A 131 -7.45 -10.11 -14.97
N ILE A 132 -6.65 -10.86 -15.73
CA ILE A 132 -6.93 -11.15 -17.14
C ILE A 132 -6.93 -12.65 -17.39
N TYR A 133 -7.92 -13.15 -18.14
CA TYR A 133 -7.97 -14.56 -18.53
C TYR A 133 -8.83 -14.79 -19.79
N PRO A 134 -8.56 -15.86 -20.55
CA PRO A 134 -7.39 -16.73 -20.42
C PRO A 134 -6.11 -15.99 -20.83
N ASN A 135 -4.98 -16.39 -20.29
CA ASN A 135 -3.67 -15.94 -20.75
C ASN A 135 -2.74 -17.16 -20.78
N PRO A 136 -2.41 -17.73 -21.96
CA PRO A 136 -2.61 -17.17 -23.31
C PRO A 136 -4.07 -17.11 -23.80
N ALA A 137 -4.39 -16.08 -24.59
CA ALA A 137 -5.70 -15.81 -25.18
C ALA A 137 -5.72 -16.02 -26.71
N THR A 138 -6.89 -16.29 -27.29
CA THR A 138 -7.08 -16.46 -28.74
C THR A 138 -7.96 -15.37 -29.34
N GLU A 139 -9.23 -15.30 -28.96
CA GLU A 139 -10.21 -14.40 -29.57
C GLU A 139 -10.60 -13.26 -28.64
N LYS A 140 -10.76 -13.59 -27.37
CA LYS A 140 -11.24 -12.66 -26.34
C LYS A 140 -10.37 -12.74 -25.10
N LEU A 141 -10.27 -11.60 -24.42
CA LEU A 141 -9.64 -11.43 -23.12
C LEU A 141 -10.69 -10.94 -22.14
N ASN A 142 -10.96 -11.73 -21.10
CA ASN A 142 -11.77 -11.25 -19.98
C ASN A 142 -10.86 -10.43 -19.06
N VAL A 143 -11.37 -9.28 -18.61
CA VAL A 143 -10.71 -8.38 -17.68
C VAL A 143 -11.63 -8.23 -16.47
N VAL A 144 -11.18 -8.67 -15.30
CA VAL A 144 -11.93 -8.57 -14.05
C VAL A 144 -11.30 -7.49 -13.21
N LEU A 145 -12.04 -6.43 -12.91
CA LEU A 145 -11.61 -5.35 -12.03
C LEU A 145 -11.83 -5.78 -10.57
N ASN A 146 -10.76 -5.79 -9.78
CA ASN A 146 -10.76 -6.13 -8.36
C ASN A 146 -10.39 -4.88 -7.56
N GLY A 147 -11.36 -4.16 -7.01
CA GLY A 147 -11.06 -2.96 -6.20
C GLY A 147 -10.85 -1.67 -7.00
N ILE A 148 -11.28 -1.64 -8.26
CA ILE A 148 -11.55 -0.40 -9.01
C ILE A 148 -13.07 -0.22 -9.05
N GLU A 149 -13.53 0.96 -8.65
CA GLU A 149 -14.93 1.38 -8.79
C GLU A 149 -15.02 2.53 -9.79
N GLY A 150 -15.97 2.45 -10.73
CA GLY A 150 -16.18 3.47 -11.76
C GLY A 150 -15.68 3.06 -13.16
N GLU A 151 -15.79 4.01 -14.10
CA GLU A 151 -15.37 3.81 -15.49
C GLU A 151 -13.86 4.04 -15.62
N VAL A 152 -13.15 3.04 -16.15
CA VAL A 152 -11.70 3.11 -16.39
C VAL A 152 -11.34 2.72 -17.80
N SER A 153 -10.19 3.21 -18.28
CA SER A 153 -9.72 2.90 -19.63
C SER A 153 -8.68 1.78 -19.63
N ALA A 154 -8.90 0.77 -20.47
CA ALA A 154 -7.94 -0.28 -20.76
C ALA A 154 -7.22 0.00 -22.08
N ARG A 155 -5.90 -0.14 -22.07
CA ARG A 155 -5.00 0.04 -23.22
C ARG A 155 -4.13 -1.19 -23.41
N ILE A 156 -4.10 -1.75 -24.62
CA ILE A 156 -3.18 -2.82 -25.00
C ILE A 156 -2.07 -2.23 -25.85
N TYR A 157 -0.83 -2.53 -25.49
CA TYR A 157 0.39 -2.06 -26.13
C TYR A 157 1.13 -3.24 -26.78
N ASP A 158 1.74 -2.99 -27.94
CA ASP A 158 2.73 -3.91 -28.50
C ASP A 158 4.10 -3.78 -27.77
N MET A 159 5.07 -4.62 -28.14
CA MET A 159 6.42 -4.61 -27.56
C MET A 159 7.23 -3.34 -27.86
N ARG A 160 6.75 -2.48 -28.78
CA ARG A 160 7.36 -1.17 -29.09
C ARG A 160 6.69 -0.03 -28.30
N GLY A 161 5.69 -0.35 -27.46
CA GLY A 161 4.93 0.63 -26.69
C GLY A 161 3.83 1.34 -27.48
N ALA A 162 3.50 0.87 -28.70
CA ALA A 162 2.39 1.44 -29.46
C ALA A 162 1.06 0.89 -28.95
N VAL A 163 0.08 1.76 -28.70
CA VAL A 163 -1.29 1.34 -28.36
C VAL A 163 -1.93 0.67 -29.58
N VAL A 164 -2.25 -0.60 -29.46
CA VAL A 164 -2.92 -1.40 -30.49
C VAL A 164 -4.39 -1.62 -30.21
N LYS A 165 -4.84 -1.44 -28.96
CA LYS A 165 -6.25 -1.53 -28.59
C LYS A 165 -6.59 -0.59 -27.43
N PHE A 166 -7.81 -0.06 -27.46
CA PHE A 166 -8.37 0.79 -26.41
C PHE A 166 -9.82 0.43 -26.16
N GLN A 167 -10.23 0.33 -24.90
CA GLN A 167 -11.62 0.09 -24.51
C GLN A 167 -11.93 0.69 -23.14
N MET A 168 -13.13 1.26 -22.98
CA MET A 168 -13.65 1.65 -21.67
C MET A 168 -14.24 0.41 -20.96
N LEU A 169 -13.91 0.27 -19.68
CA LEU A 169 -14.38 -0.80 -18.81
C LEU A 169 -15.29 -0.18 -17.74
N THR A 170 -16.55 -0.60 -17.73
CA THR A 170 -17.59 -0.04 -16.86
C THR A 170 -18.04 -1.02 -15.78
N ASP A 171 -17.85 -2.32 -16.02
CA ASP A 171 -18.34 -3.38 -15.16
C ASP A 171 -17.20 -4.03 -14.36
N ARG A 172 -17.55 -4.83 -13.35
CA ARG A 172 -16.57 -5.68 -12.67
C ARG A 172 -15.94 -6.69 -13.64
N ASN A 173 -16.75 -7.25 -14.53
CA ASN A 173 -16.33 -8.25 -15.51
C ASN A 173 -16.51 -7.67 -16.91
N ASN A 174 -15.42 -7.49 -17.65
CA ASN A 174 -15.44 -6.96 -19.00
C ASN A 174 -14.81 -7.96 -19.97
N THR A 175 -15.14 -7.81 -21.25
CA THR A 175 -14.53 -8.60 -22.32
C THR A 175 -13.97 -7.65 -23.37
N ILE A 176 -12.70 -7.89 -23.73
CA ILE A 176 -12.00 -7.22 -24.82
C ILE A 176 -11.81 -8.24 -25.94
N GLU A 177 -12.41 -7.97 -27.10
CA GLU A 177 -12.13 -8.73 -28.32
C GLU A 177 -10.69 -8.46 -28.76
N ILE A 178 -9.92 -9.48 -29.14
CA ILE A 178 -8.51 -9.38 -29.56
C ILE A 178 -8.24 -10.16 -30.86
N ASN A 179 -9.29 -10.56 -31.58
CA ASN A 179 -9.24 -11.30 -32.85
C ASN A 179 -8.37 -10.63 -33.93
N ASP A 180 -8.36 -9.31 -33.90
CA ASP A 180 -7.65 -8.39 -34.77
C ASP A 180 -6.16 -8.25 -34.45
N LEU A 181 -5.72 -8.73 -33.29
CA LEU A 181 -4.32 -8.72 -32.90
C LEU A 181 -3.59 -9.94 -33.47
N ALA A 182 -2.43 -9.71 -34.07
CA ALA A 182 -1.55 -10.80 -34.50
C ALA A 182 -1.05 -11.61 -33.29
N PRO A 183 -0.77 -12.91 -33.44
CA PRO A 183 -0.13 -13.71 -32.40
C PRO A 183 1.17 -13.07 -31.91
N GLY A 184 1.36 -12.97 -30.60
CA GLY A 184 2.48 -12.25 -30.02
C GLY A 184 2.32 -11.91 -28.54
N VAL A 185 3.30 -11.19 -28.01
CA VAL A 185 3.30 -10.69 -26.63
C VAL A 185 2.89 -9.22 -26.64
N TYR A 186 1.99 -8.87 -25.72
CA TYR A 186 1.44 -7.53 -25.53
C TYR A 186 1.44 -7.19 -24.04
N MET A 187 1.27 -5.91 -23.72
CA MET A 187 1.03 -5.43 -22.36
C MET A 187 -0.34 -4.78 -22.29
N ILE A 188 -1.17 -5.16 -21.32
CA ILE A 188 -2.42 -4.45 -21.02
C ILE A 188 -2.22 -3.58 -19.79
N SER A 189 -2.65 -2.33 -19.87
CA SER A 189 -2.67 -1.36 -18.78
C SER A 189 -4.10 -0.93 -18.51
N ILE A 190 -4.42 -0.72 -17.24
CA ILE A 190 -5.64 -0.03 -16.82
C ILE A 190 -5.20 1.25 -16.13
N ASP A 191 -5.64 2.39 -16.67
CA ASP A 191 -5.34 3.70 -16.10
C ASP A 191 -6.40 4.05 -15.05
N ASP A 192 -5.94 4.12 -13.79
CA ASP A 192 -6.61 4.79 -12.68
C ASP A 192 -5.71 5.96 -12.22
N GLU A 193 -6.27 6.94 -11.51
CA GLU A 193 -5.62 8.19 -11.08
C GLU A 193 -4.35 7.99 -10.21
N LYS A 194 -4.01 6.73 -9.86
CA LYS A 194 -2.86 6.33 -9.05
C LYS A 194 -2.01 5.26 -9.74
N GLN A 195 -1.30 5.67 -10.79
CA GLN A 195 -0.31 4.91 -11.59
C GLN A 195 -0.86 3.70 -12.40
N PRO A 196 -0.45 3.56 -13.68
CA PRO A 196 -0.89 2.44 -14.51
C PRO A 196 -0.36 1.11 -13.99
N ILE A 197 -1.25 0.18 -13.67
CA ILE A 197 -0.88 -1.22 -13.40
C ILE A 197 -0.91 -2.00 -14.72
N THR A 198 0.19 -2.68 -15.06
CA THR A 198 0.34 -3.41 -16.32
C THR A 198 0.43 -4.91 -16.13
N LYS A 199 -0.18 -5.69 -17.03
CA LYS A 199 -0.04 -7.15 -17.11
C LYS A 199 0.35 -7.60 -18.51
N GLN A 200 1.17 -8.66 -18.59
CA GLN A 200 1.54 -9.27 -19.86
C GLN A 200 0.38 -10.11 -20.41
N LEU A 201 0.06 -9.92 -21.69
CA LEU A 201 -0.89 -10.71 -22.47
C LEU A 201 -0.12 -11.52 -23.53
N ILE A 202 -0.41 -12.81 -23.64
CA ILE A 202 0.09 -13.69 -24.70
C ILE A 202 -1.08 -13.99 -25.63
N LYS A 203 -1.04 -13.49 -26.86
CA LYS A 203 -2.00 -13.78 -27.93
C LYS A 203 -1.49 -14.95 -28.77
N LYS A 204 -2.31 -15.99 -28.92
CA LYS A 204 -2.06 -17.11 -29.83
C LYS A 204 -2.70 -16.90 -31.20
#